data_AF-A0A2A7A4T8-F1
#
_entry.id   AF-A0A2A7A4T8-F1
#
_cell.length_a   1.000
_cell.length_b   1.000
_cell.length_c   1.000
_cell.angle_alpha   90.00
_cell.angle_beta   90.00
_cell.angle_gamma   90.00
#
_symmetry.space_group_name_H-M   'P 1'
#
loop_
_entity.id
_entity.type
_entity.pdbx_description
1 polymer ?
#
loop_
_entity_poly.entity_id
_entity_poly.type
_entity_poly.pdbx_seq_one_letter_code
_entity_poly.pdbx_strand_id
1 'polypeptide(L)'
;MADRLLALAHIQVGFAQYKPGDFLPADRPEDTAAWIEAGTAMWVPEDYHPPSGVAARPVTAEPGLPGIAVGGELTGNDLVGKIPETVERRRRKCRA
;
A
#
# COMPACT_ATOMS: atom_id res chain seq x y z
N MET A 1 -33.38 29.43 -2.52
CA MET A 1 -32.34 28.69 -1.76
C MET A 1 -31.28 28.38 -2.78
N ALA A 2 -30.05 28.85 -2.59
CA ALA A 2 -28.98 28.61 -3.55
C ALA A 2 -28.34 27.27 -3.21
N ASP A 3 -28.56 26.25 -4.05
CA ASP A 3 -27.92 24.96 -3.87
C ASP A 3 -26.50 25.04 -4.44
N ARG A 4 -25.54 24.41 -3.76
CA ARG A 4 -24.15 24.34 -4.18
C ARG A 4 -23.86 22.93 -4.70
N LEU A 5 -23.00 22.84 -5.70
CA LEU A 5 -22.61 21.56 -6.28
C LEU A 5 -21.36 21.04 -5.58
N LEU A 6 -21.48 19.89 -4.90
CA LEU A 6 -20.39 19.25 -4.16
C LEU A 6 -19.76 18.14 -5.00
N ALA A 7 -18.43 18.13 -5.10
CA ALA A 7 -17.68 17.02 -5.68
C ALA A 7 -17.64 15.83 -4.72
N LEU A 8 -17.97 14.63 -5.21
CA LEU A 8 -17.83 13.35 -4.49
C LEU A 8 -16.60 12.56 -4.95
N ALA A 9 -16.09 12.85 -6.14
CA ALA A 9 -14.90 12.26 -6.72
C ALA A 9 -13.89 13.35 -7.11
N HIS A 10 -12.70 12.94 -7.56
CA HIS A 10 -11.77 13.89 -8.18
C HIS A 10 -12.29 14.28 -9.57
N ILE A 11 -12.56 15.56 -9.76
CA ILE A 11 -13.10 16.11 -11.01
C ILE A 11 -12.14 17.18 -11.52
N GLN A 12 -11.86 17.16 -12.82
CA GLN A 12 -11.07 18.19 -13.48
C GLN A 12 -11.99 19.04 -14.35
N VAL A 13 -11.95 20.36 -14.15
CA VAL A 13 -12.71 21.34 -14.94
C VAL A 13 -11.72 22.33 -15.54
N GLY A 14 -11.48 22.20 -16.85
CA GLY A 14 -10.40 22.93 -17.52
C GLY A 14 -9.03 22.61 -16.91
N PHE A 15 -8.42 23.58 -16.24
CA PHE A 15 -7.12 23.46 -15.54
C PHE A 15 -7.24 23.33 -14.02
N ALA A 16 -8.45 23.38 -13.46
CA ALA A 16 -8.68 23.24 -12.03
C ALA A 16 -9.02 21.79 -11.67
N GLN A 17 -8.44 21.29 -10.57
CA GLN A 17 -8.73 19.97 -10.03
C GLN A 17 -9.44 20.10 -8.69
N TYR A 18 -10.60 19.47 -8.58
CA TYR A 18 -11.46 19.46 -7.40
C TYR A 18 -11.38 18.10 -6.74
N LYS A 19 -11.31 18.09 -5.40
CA LYS A 19 -11.28 16.91 -4.56
C LYS A 19 -12.68 16.62 -4.01
N PRO A 20 -12.93 15.39 -3.52
CA PRO A 20 -14.13 15.09 -2.77
C PRO A 20 -14.32 16.08 -1.61
N GLY A 21 -15.48 16.72 -1.53
CA GLY A 21 -15.80 17.77 -0.57
C GLY A 21 -15.61 19.20 -1.08
N ASP A 22 -15.00 19.41 -2.24
CA ASP A 22 -14.87 20.73 -2.85
C ASP A 22 -16.16 21.14 -3.56
N PHE A 23 -16.40 22.45 -3.65
CA PHE A 23 -17.53 23.00 -4.40
C PHE A 23 -17.15 23.27 -5.85
N LEU A 24 -17.99 22.79 -6.77
CA LEU A 24 -17.82 22.91 -8.21
C LEU A 24 -18.51 24.17 -8.75
N PRO A 25 -17.97 24.75 -9.85
CA PRO A 25 -18.65 25.82 -10.57
C PRO A 25 -19.88 25.28 -11.28
N ALA A 26 -21.05 25.83 -10.97
CA ALA A 26 -22.32 25.50 -11.63
C ALA A 26 -22.58 26.33 -12.91
N ASP A 27 -21.54 27.01 -13.43
CA ASP A 27 -21.65 27.94 -14.58
C ASP A 27 -21.99 27.22 -15.90
N ARG A 28 -21.71 25.91 -15.99
CA ARG A 28 -21.99 25.07 -17.17
C ARG A 28 -23.00 23.98 -16.84
N PRO A 29 -24.25 24.07 -17.35
CA PRO A 29 -25.30 23.11 -17.02
C PRO A 29 -25.05 21.73 -17.64
N GLU A 30 -24.38 21.66 -18.78
CA GLU A 30 -24.02 20.41 -19.48
C GLU A 30 -23.05 19.54 -18.66
N ASP A 31 -21.98 20.15 -18.14
CA ASP A 31 -21.00 19.48 -17.29
C ASP A 31 -21.63 19.08 -15.95
N THR A 32 -22.44 19.97 -15.37
CA THR A 32 -23.14 19.73 -14.11
C THR A 32 -24.06 18.51 -14.21
N ALA A 33 -24.84 18.41 -15.28
CA ALA A 33 -25.73 17.27 -15.52
C ALA A 33 -24.92 15.97 -15.67
N ALA A 34 -23.84 15.98 -16.45
CA ALA A 34 -22.98 14.82 -16.63
C ALA A 34 -22.36 14.32 -15.32
N TRP A 35 -21.94 15.22 -14.43
CA TRP A 35 -21.39 14.83 -13.13
C TRP A 35 -22.45 14.25 -12.18
N ILE A 36 -23.67 14.79 -12.21
CA ILE A 36 -24.78 14.26 -11.42
C ILE A 36 -25.20 12.88 -11.93
N GLU A 37 -25.33 12.70 -13.24
CA GLU A 37 -25.67 11.41 -13.87
C GLU A 37 -24.59 10.35 -13.63
N ALA A 38 -23.31 10.75 -13.67
CA ALA A 38 -22.19 9.86 -13.35
C ALA A 38 -22.06 9.56 -11.84
N GLY A 39 -22.83 10.25 -10.98
CA GLY A 39 -22.73 10.14 -9.52
C GLY A 39 -21.44 10.70 -8.94
N THR A 40 -20.73 11.57 -9.67
CA THR A 40 -19.48 12.19 -9.23
C THR A 40 -19.68 13.52 -8.52
N ALA A 41 -20.86 14.13 -8.65
CA ALA A 41 -21.25 15.35 -7.93
C ALA A 41 -22.70 15.29 -7.42
N MET A 42 -23.01 16.09 -6.40
CA MET A 42 -24.38 16.21 -5.87
C MET A 42 -24.72 17.64 -5.44
N TRP A 43 -25.99 18.00 -5.55
CA TRP A 43 -26.50 19.25 -4.98
C TRP A 43 -26.59 19.14 -3.46
N VAL A 44 -26.04 20.13 -2.76
CA VAL A 44 -26.12 20.29 -1.31
C VAL A 44 -26.67 21.67 -0.96
N PRO A 45 -27.41 21.80 0.16
CA PRO A 45 -27.81 23.10 0.68
C PRO A 45 -26.61 24.01 0.93
N GLU A 46 -26.78 25.32 0.83
CA GLU A 46 -25.72 26.30 1.10
C GLU A 46 -25.10 26.15 2.50
N ASP A 47 -25.92 25.77 3.48
CA ASP A 47 -25.53 25.57 4.88
C ASP A 47 -24.87 24.20 5.13
N TYR A 48 -24.58 23.43 4.06
CA TYR A 48 -23.91 22.15 4.18
C TYR A 48 -22.44 22.34 4.55
N HIS A 49 -22.12 21.97 5.79
CA HIS A 49 -20.76 21.86 6.26
C HIS A 49 -20.31 20.40 6.19
N PRO A 50 -19.36 20.03 5.31
CA PRO A 50 -18.82 18.69 5.30
C PRO A 50 -18.18 18.41 6.68
N PRO A 51 -18.35 17.19 7.22
CA PRO A 51 -17.68 16.82 8.46
C PRO A 51 -16.17 16.99 8.29
N SER A 52 -15.54 17.78 9.17
CA SER A 52 -14.09 18.04 9.10
C SER A 52 -13.35 16.71 9.13
N GLY A 53 -12.54 16.46 8.09
CA GLY A 53 -12.00 15.15 7.70
C GLY A 53 -11.80 14.13 8.82
N VAL A 54 -12.39 12.94 8.63
CA VAL A 54 -12.10 11.78 9.46
C VAL A 54 -10.65 11.38 9.21
N ALA A 55 -9.78 11.63 10.17
CA ALA A 55 -8.40 11.16 10.11
C ALA A 55 -8.40 9.63 10.01
N ALA A 56 -7.75 9.10 8.97
CA ALA A 56 -7.56 7.66 8.85
C ALA A 56 -6.75 7.16 10.05
N ARG A 57 -7.19 6.06 10.66
CA ARG A 57 -6.41 5.38 11.70
C ARG A 57 -5.37 4.50 11.00
N PRO A 58 -4.06 4.74 11.18
CA PRO A 58 -3.05 3.84 10.62
C PRO A 58 -3.21 2.46 11.27
N VAL A 59 -3.25 1.41 10.46
CA VAL A 59 -3.27 0.01 10.92
C VAL A 59 -1.98 -0.65 10.44
N THR A 60 -1.18 -1.14 11.38
CA THR A 60 0.01 -1.95 11.08
C THR A 60 -0.44 -3.37 10.74
N ALA A 61 0.12 -3.96 9.68
CA ALA A 61 -0.12 -5.36 9.35
C ALA A 61 0.42 -6.27 10.47
N GLU A 62 -0.29 -7.36 10.76
CA GLU A 62 0.17 -8.37 11.73
C GLU A 62 1.51 -8.99 11.26
N PRO A 63 2.48 -9.20 12.16
CA PRO A 63 3.73 -9.88 11.84
C PRO A 63 3.49 -11.27 11.25
N GLY A 64 4.26 -11.63 10.22
CA GLY A 64 4.26 -13.00 9.70
C GLY A 64 4.84 -14.00 10.71
N LEU A 65 4.60 -15.29 10.47
CA LEU A 65 5.20 -16.37 11.25
C LEU A 65 6.74 -16.28 11.15
N PRO A 66 7.49 -16.28 12.26
CA PRO A 66 8.95 -16.29 12.20
C PRO A 66 9.43 -17.57 11.50
N GLY A 67 10.30 -17.40 10.49
CA GLY A 67 10.98 -18.52 9.85
C GLY A 67 12.04 -19.11 10.77
N ILE A 68 12.19 -20.43 10.76
CA ILE A 68 13.31 -21.10 11.41
C ILE A 68 14.48 -21.10 10.43
N ALA A 69 15.52 -20.31 10.71
CA ALA A 69 16.78 -20.42 9.98
C ALA A 69 17.53 -21.67 10.50
N VAL A 70 17.53 -22.73 9.70
CA VAL A 70 18.42 -23.88 9.96
C VAL A 70 19.78 -23.53 9.35
N GLY A 71 20.72 -23.14 10.21
CA GLY A 71 22.10 -22.95 9.81
C GLY A 71 22.75 -24.27 9.40
N GLY A 72 23.68 -24.21 8.42
CA GLY A 72 24.38 -25.37 7.88
C GLY A 72 25.23 -26.12 8.92
N GLU A 73 25.50 -25.51 10.08
CA GLU A 73 26.24 -26.11 11.20
C GLU A 73 25.58 -27.35 11.78
N LEU A 74 24.25 -27.51 11.65
CA LEU A 74 23.52 -28.64 12.22
C LEU A 74 23.81 -29.98 11.51
N THR A 75 24.32 -29.92 10.27
CA THR A 75 24.50 -31.11 9.43
C THR A 75 25.90 -31.72 9.58
N GLY A 76 26.76 -31.18 10.44
CA GLY A 76 28.12 -31.71 10.68
C GLY A 76 29.07 -31.67 9.47
N ASN A 77 28.61 -31.17 8.32
CA ASN A 77 29.34 -31.05 7.07
C ASN A 77 30.07 -29.69 6.97
N ASP A 78 30.61 -29.20 8.07
CA ASP A 78 31.51 -28.04 8.07
C ASP A 78 32.85 -28.47 7.45
N LEU A 79 32.88 -28.43 6.11
CA LEU A 79 33.99 -28.80 5.23
C LEU A 79 34.92 -27.60 4.97
N VAL A 80 34.57 -26.41 5.46
CA VAL A 80 35.39 -25.21 5.28
C VAL A 80 36.69 -25.39 6.06
N GLY A 81 37.82 -25.38 5.36
CA GLY A 81 39.15 -25.54 5.96
C GLY A 81 39.59 -26.97 6.25
N LYS A 82 38.76 -28.00 6.04
CA LYS A 82 39.17 -29.41 6.22
C LYS A 82 39.69 -30.00 4.91
N ILE A 83 40.96 -30.41 4.92
CA ILE A 83 41.57 -31.14 3.79
C ILE A 83 40.89 -32.52 3.70
N PRO A 84 40.30 -32.90 2.55
CA PRO A 84 39.65 -34.21 2.36
C PRO A 84 40.52 -35.39 2.77
N GLU A 85 39.92 -36.42 3.37
CA GLU A 85 40.66 -37.63 3.79
C GLU A 85 40.89 -38.53 2.57
N THR A 86 42.13 -38.55 2.07
CA THR A 86 42.54 -39.43 0.97
C THR A 86 42.94 -40.81 1.48
N VAL A 87 42.87 -41.83 0.62
CA VAL A 87 43.24 -43.23 0.95
C VAL A 87 44.65 -43.32 1.56
N GLU A 88 45.59 -42.50 1.09
CA GLU A 88 46.96 -42.45 1.61
C GLU A 88 47.08 -41.82 3.00
N ARG A 89 46.19 -40.89 3.39
CA ARG A 89 46.17 -40.32 4.74
C ARG A 89 45.57 -41.28 5.77
N ARG A 90 44.69 -42.19 5.34
CA ARG A 90 44.11 -43.23 6.20
C ARG A 90 45.15 -44.26 6.66
N ARG A 91 46.10 -44.59 5.77
CA ARG A 91 47.17 -45.59 6.03
C ARG A 91 48.19 -45.15 7.10
N ARG A 92 48.38 -43.86 7.32
CA ARG A 92 49.38 -43.33 8.28
C ARG A 92 48.96 -43.39 9.75
N LYS A 93 47.71 -43.73 10.07
CA LYS A 93 47.22 -43.80 11.47
C LYS A 93 47.63 -45.08 12.20
N CYS A 94 48.18 -46.08 11.52
CA CYS A 94 48.69 -47.32 12.13
C CYS A 94 50.22 -47.38 11.96
N ARG A 95 50.96 -46.59 12.74
CA ARG A 95 52.36 -46.88 13.07
C ARG A 95 52.52 -46.66 14.57
N ALA A 96 52.35 -47.73 15.33
CA ALA A 96 52.85 -47.88 16.69
C ALA A 96 54.35 -48.19 16.63
#